data_AF-A0A6G4UF69-F1
#
_entry.id   AF-A0A6G4UF69-F1
#
_cell.length_a   1.000
_cell.length_b   1.000
_cell.length_c   1.000
_cell.angle_alpha   90.00
_cell.angle_beta   90.00
_cell.angle_gamma   90.00
#
_symmetry.space_group_name_H-M   'P 1'
#
loop_
_entity.id
_entity.type
_entity.pdbx_description
1 polymer ?
#
loop_
_entity_poly.entity_id
_entity_poly.type
_entity_poly.pdbx_seq_one_letter_code
_entity_poly.pdbx_strand_id
1 'polypeptide(L)'
;MDPVAELLADVRARGAVFRQTVMRPPWALKMASGAPLTLATMLRGHAWIVPDQHEQPVRIETGDIAVIRGDVPYTVADDPATTPSLVVTSADYCPTTESDIEP
;
A
#
# COMPACT_ATOMS: atom_id res chain seq x y z
N MET A 1 -32.18 12.86 -8.21
CA MET A 1 -30.98 12.07 -8.49
C MET A 1 -30.05 12.98 -9.25
N ASP A 2 -28.87 13.25 -8.71
CA ASP A 2 -27.86 14.12 -9.34
C ASP A 2 -26.75 13.23 -9.93
N PRO A 3 -26.66 13.14 -11.27
CA PRO A 3 -25.68 12.28 -11.93
C PRO A 3 -24.23 12.68 -11.64
N VAL A 4 -23.99 13.95 -11.25
CA VAL A 4 -22.66 14.40 -10.83
C VAL A 4 -22.34 13.87 -9.43
N ALA A 5 -23.28 13.92 -8.50
CA ALA A 5 -23.12 13.33 -7.17
C ALA A 5 -22.90 11.82 -7.22
N GLU A 6 -23.54 11.11 -8.16
CA GLU A 6 -23.41 9.66 -8.36
C GLU A 6 -22.03 9.28 -8.92
N LEU A 7 -21.55 10.02 -9.93
CA LEU A 7 -20.18 9.88 -10.44
C LEU A 7 -19.13 10.19 -9.36
N LEU A 8 -19.32 11.27 -8.59
CA LEU A 8 -18.42 11.63 -7.49
C LEU A 8 -18.46 10.62 -6.34
N ALA A 9 -19.59 9.93 -6.14
CA ALA A 9 -19.71 8.83 -5.21
C ALA A 9 -18.87 7.62 -5.63
N ASP A 10 -18.77 7.34 -6.94
CA ASP A 10 -17.93 6.28 -7.50
C ASP A 10 -16.43 6.63 -7.48
N VAL A 11 -16.08 7.92 -7.55
CA VAL A 11 -14.68 8.40 -7.47
C VAL A 11 -14.19 8.49 -6.02
N ARG A 12 -15.08 8.55 -5.03
CA ARG A 12 -14.66 8.42 -3.63
C ARG A 12 -14.14 6.99 -3.44
N ALA A 13 -12.88 6.86 -3.01
CA ALA A 13 -12.32 5.59 -2.57
C ALA A 13 -13.16 5.04 -1.40
N ARG A 14 -14.17 4.22 -1.73
CA ARG A 14 -14.96 3.47 -0.77
C ARG A 14 -14.13 2.23 -0.42
N GLY A 15 -13.68 2.13 0.83
CA GLY A 15 -12.92 0.95 1.31
C GLY A 15 -11.39 1.10 1.32
N ALA A 16 -10.86 2.27 1.66
CA ALA A 16 -9.42 2.38 1.96
C ALA A 16 -9.09 1.63 3.26
N VAL A 17 -8.25 0.60 3.17
CA VAL A 17 -7.78 -0.16 4.32
C VAL A 17 -6.54 0.53 4.88
N PHE A 18 -6.66 1.08 6.09
CA PHE A 18 -5.53 1.68 6.81
C PHE A 18 -4.82 0.61 7.63
N ARG A 19 -3.52 0.42 7.39
CA ARG A 19 -2.65 -0.45 8.19
C ARG A 19 -1.45 0.36 8.66
N GLN A 20 -1.20 0.30 9.96
CA GLN A 20 0.05 0.78 10.54
C GLN A 20 0.96 -0.42 10.79
N THR A 21 2.17 -0.36 10.24
CA THR A 21 3.18 -1.41 10.40
C THR A 21 4.39 -0.82 11.10
N VAL A 22 4.84 -1.46 12.19
CA VAL A 22 6.02 -1.05 12.95
C VAL A 22 7.04 -2.18 12.87
N MET A 23 8.20 -1.90 12.26
CA MET A 23 9.26 -2.88 12.03
C MET A 23 10.61 -2.33 12.50
N ARG A 24 11.54 -3.22 12.80
CA ARG A 24 12.93 -2.89 13.11
C ARG A 24 13.81 -3.40 11.98
N PRO A 25 14.76 -2.60 11.46
CA PRO A 25 15.72 -3.04 10.46
C PRO A 25 16.46 -4.34 10.85
N PRO A 26 16.80 -5.22 9.89
CA PRO A 26 16.46 -5.13 8.46
C PRO A 26 15.03 -5.60 8.18
N TRP A 27 14.31 -4.95 7.26
CA TRP A 27 12.98 -5.36 6.85
C TRP A 27 12.65 -4.97 5.41
N ALA A 28 11.91 -5.84 4.72
CA ALA A 28 11.36 -5.55 3.41
C ALA A 28 10.03 -6.29 3.19
N LEU A 29 9.04 -5.55 2.69
CA LEU A 29 7.68 -5.97 2.42
C LEU A 29 7.46 -5.97 0.91
N LYS A 30 7.16 -7.14 0.34
CA LYS A 30 6.77 -7.26 -1.07
C LYS A 30 5.27 -7.07 -1.20
N MET A 31 4.85 -6.01 -1.85
CA MET A 31 3.45 -5.75 -2.20
C MET A 31 3.16 -6.50 -3.50
N ALA A 32 2.75 -7.78 -3.39
CA ALA A 32 2.71 -8.71 -4.52
C ALA A 32 1.45 -8.60 -5.38
N SER A 33 0.31 -8.21 -4.79
CA SER A 33 -0.93 -8.03 -5.56
C SER A 33 -0.98 -6.69 -6.31
N GLY A 34 -0.12 -5.74 -5.93
CA GLY A 34 -0.36 -4.33 -6.23
C GLY A 34 -1.70 -3.86 -5.64
N ALA A 35 -2.03 -2.61 -5.92
CA ALA A 35 -3.37 -2.06 -5.72
C ALA A 35 -3.56 -0.90 -6.71
N PRO A 36 -4.79 -0.62 -7.17
CA PRO A 36 -5.02 0.46 -8.13
C PRO A 36 -4.41 1.80 -7.68
N LEU A 37 -4.44 2.04 -6.36
CA LEU A 37 -3.77 3.14 -5.69
C LEU A 37 -3.33 2.73 -4.28
N THR A 38 -2.06 2.95 -3.94
CA THR A 38 -1.57 2.91 -2.55
C THR A 38 -1.08 4.30 -2.13
N LEU A 39 -1.45 4.72 -0.93
CA LEU A 39 -0.83 5.85 -0.23
C LEU A 39 0.07 5.31 0.89
N ALA A 40 1.33 5.72 0.91
CA ALA A 40 2.28 5.34 1.95
C ALA A 40 2.87 6.59 2.59
N THR A 41 3.02 6.58 3.92
CA THR A 41 3.67 7.65 4.66
C THR A 41 4.48 7.09 5.82
N MET A 42 5.65 7.66 6.07
CA MET A 42 6.45 7.32 7.24
C MET A 42 6.03 8.19 8.42
N LEU A 43 5.60 7.53 9.50
CA LEU A 43 5.32 8.22 10.76
C LEU A 43 6.59 8.45 11.59
N ARG A 44 7.61 7.60 11.42
CA ARG A 44 8.93 7.71 12.05
C ARG A 44 9.99 7.04 11.17
N GLY A 45 11.19 7.59 11.15
CA GLY A 45 12.30 7.06 10.36
C GLY A 45 12.11 7.31 8.88
N HIS A 46 12.63 6.41 8.06
CA HIS A 46 12.52 6.46 6.60
C HIS A 46 12.23 5.06 6.05
N ALA A 47 11.80 5.01 4.80
CA ALA A 47 11.70 3.78 4.02
C ALA A 47 12.01 4.07 2.55
N TRP A 48 12.10 3.01 1.78
CA TRP A 48 12.26 3.03 0.33
C TRP A 48 11.09 2.34 -0.34
N ILE A 49 10.53 2.98 -1.36
CA ILE A 49 9.66 2.36 -2.34
C ILE A 49 10.54 1.90 -3.50
N VAL A 50 10.60 0.59 -3.71
CA VAL A 50 11.43 -0.05 -4.73
C VAL A 50 10.50 -0.69 -5.78
N PRO A 51 10.35 -0.08 -6.96
CA PRO A 51 9.56 -0.67 -8.04
C PRO A 51 10.25 -1.91 -8.63
N ASP A 52 9.49 -2.87 -9.16
CA ASP A 52 10.07 -4.05 -9.82
C ASP A 52 10.69 -3.75 -11.19
N GLN A 53 10.23 -2.72 -11.88
CA GLN A 53 10.56 -2.47 -13.29
C GLN A 53 11.75 -1.53 -13.48
N HIS A 54 12.95 -1.87 -13.02
CA HIS A 54 14.20 -1.11 -13.27
C HIS A 54 14.14 0.41 -12.98
N GLU A 55 13.09 0.89 -12.33
CA GLU A 55 12.92 2.28 -11.94
C GLU A 55 13.76 2.57 -10.71
N GLN A 56 14.10 3.85 -10.54
CA GLN A 56 14.91 4.27 -9.41
C GLN A 56 14.10 4.12 -8.11
N PRO A 57 14.67 3.51 -7.05
CA PRO A 57 14.06 3.51 -5.73
C PRO A 57 13.79 4.93 -5.24
N VAL A 58 12.63 5.14 -4.63
CA VAL A 58 12.22 6.44 -4.07
C VAL A 58 12.26 6.35 -2.56
N ARG A 59 13.05 7.22 -1.94
CA ARG A 59 13.11 7.35 -0.49
C ARG A 59 11.95 8.20 0.02
N ILE A 60 11.34 7.77 1.12
CA ILE A 60 10.31 8.51 1.84
C ILE A 60 10.79 8.80 3.27
N GLU A 61 10.79 10.07 3.64
CA GLU A 61 11.10 10.54 4.98
C GLU A 61 9.84 10.67 5.83
N THR A 62 10.04 10.91 7.13
CA THR A 62 8.93 11.17 8.05
C THR A 62 8.12 12.38 7.59
N GLY A 63 6.81 12.18 7.40
CA GLY A 63 5.87 13.20 6.93
C GLY A 63 5.66 13.24 5.42
N ASP A 64 6.49 12.56 4.63
CA ASP A 64 6.26 12.43 3.19
C ASP A 64 5.05 11.54 2.91
N ILE A 65 4.38 11.80 1.79
CA ILE A 65 3.31 10.95 1.27
C ILE A 65 3.70 10.48 -0.13
N ALA A 66 3.94 9.18 -0.27
CA ALA A 66 4.10 8.54 -1.56
C ALA A 66 2.76 8.07 -2.11
N VAL A 67 2.57 8.31 -3.41
CA VAL A 67 1.43 7.82 -4.19
C VAL A 67 1.94 6.76 -5.16
N ILE A 68 1.63 5.50 -4.90
CA ILE A 68 1.98 4.38 -5.77
C ILE A 68 0.75 3.99 -6.58
N ARG A 69 0.88 3.88 -7.91
CA ARG A 69 -0.23 3.62 -8.82
C ARG A 69 -0.09 2.27 -9.51
N GLY A 70 -1.23 1.62 -9.71
CA GLY A 70 -1.34 0.44 -10.56
C GLY A 70 -1.12 -0.88 -9.84
N ASP A 71 -1.61 -1.94 -10.47
CA ASP A 71 -1.59 -3.31 -9.95
C ASP A 71 -0.23 -4.00 -10.20
N VAL A 72 0.85 -3.21 -10.24
CA VAL A 72 2.20 -3.71 -10.44
C VAL A 72 2.85 -3.95 -9.08
N PRO A 73 3.53 -5.10 -8.87
CA PRO A 73 4.20 -5.35 -7.61
C PRO A 73 5.33 -4.36 -7.34
N TYR A 74 5.49 -3.99 -6.07
CA TYR A 74 6.58 -3.14 -5.58
C TYR A 74 7.00 -3.58 -4.19
N THR A 75 8.15 -3.11 -3.74
CA THR A 75 8.67 -3.42 -2.40
C THR A 75 8.73 -2.14 -1.56
N VAL A 76 8.40 -2.26 -0.28
CA VAL A 76 8.66 -1.24 0.74
C VAL A 76 9.73 -1.78 1.69
N ALA A 77 10.84 -1.08 1.87
CA ALA A 77 11.98 -1.60 2.65
C ALA A 77 12.71 -0.54 3.46
N ASP A 78 13.51 -0.96 4.44
CA ASP A 78 14.44 -0.09 5.17
C ASP A 78 15.64 0.34 4.31
N ASP A 79 16.10 -0.55 3.42
CA ASP A 79 17.16 -0.30 2.44
C ASP A 79 16.76 -0.91 1.07
N PRO A 80 17.07 -0.28 -0.08
CA PRO A 80 16.72 -0.81 -1.40
C PRO A 80 17.31 -2.18 -1.70
N ALA A 81 18.42 -2.55 -1.05
CA ALA A 81 19.07 -3.85 -1.21
C ALA A 81 18.55 -4.92 -0.23
N THR A 82 17.70 -4.55 0.75
CA THR A 82 17.11 -5.54 1.66
C THR A 82 16.16 -6.45 0.89
N THR A 83 16.45 -7.76 0.92
CA THR A 83 15.60 -8.76 0.25
C THR A 83 14.26 -8.92 0.99
N PRO A 84 13.11 -8.87 0.29
CA PRO A 84 11.80 -9.05 0.92
C PRO A 84 11.67 -10.38 1.65
N SER A 85 11.26 -10.32 2.91
CA SER A 85 11.00 -11.50 3.75
C SER A 85 9.52 -11.71 4.06
N LEU A 86 8.70 -10.67 3.85
CA LEU A 86 7.24 -10.74 3.98
C LEU A 86 6.58 -10.34 2.66
N VAL A 87 5.54 -11.08 2.29
CA VAL A 87 4.75 -10.81 1.09
C VAL A 87 3.35 -10.40 1.53
N VAL A 88 2.90 -9.25 1.05
CA VAL A 88 1.56 -8.70 1.25
C VAL A 88 0.76 -8.90 -0.04
N THR A 89 -0.41 -9.50 0.10
CA THR A 89 -1.34 -9.86 -0.97
C THR A 89 -2.70 -9.22 -0.72
N SER A 90 -3.61 -9.30 -1.68
CA SER A 90 -4.99 -8.81 -1.53
C SER A 90 -5.71 -9.42 -0.33
N ALA A 91 -5.40 -10.66 0.04
CA ALA A 91 -5.98 -11.33 1.20
C ALA A 91 -5.62 -10.65 2.53
N ASP A 92 -4.44 -10.01 2.62
CA ASP A 92 -4.00 -9.27 3.81
C ASP A 92 -4.77 -7.94 4.00
N TYR A 93 -5.40 -7.47 2.93
CA TYR A 93 -6.22 -6.26 2.90
C TYR A 93 -7.69 -6.53 3.14
N CYS A 94 -8.23 -7.70 2.80
CA CYS A 94 -9.64 -8.00 3.00
C CYS A 94 -10.02 -7.86 4.49
N PRO A 95 -10.81 -6.84 4.88
CA PRO A 95 -11.58 -6.97 6.11
C PRO A 95 -12.59 -8.08 5.86
N THR A 96 -12.81 -8.96 6.84
CA THR A 96 -13.97 -9.84 6.83
C THR A 96 -15.18 -8.97 6.54
N THR A 97 -15.82 -9.20 5.39
CA THR A 97 -17.06 -8.48 5.08
C THR A 97 -18.12 -9.02 6.03
N GLU A 98 -19.04 -8.17 6.49
CA GLU A 98 -20.14 -8.59 7.40
C GLU A 98 -20.99 -9.75 6.82
N SER A 99 -20.86 -10.02 5.52
CA SER A 99 -21.39 -11.19 4.81
C SER A 99 -20.70 -12.54 5.11
N ASP A 100 -19.55 -12.56 5.79
CA ASP A 100 -18.84 -13.77 6.20
C ASP A 100 -19.26 -14.28 7.59
N ILE A 101 -20.17 -13.57 8.26
CA ILE A 101 -20.82 -14.04 9.48
C ILE A 101 -22.09 -14.79 9.05
N GLU A 102 -21.97 -16.06 8.66
CA GLU A 102 -23.14 -16.94 8.60
C GLU A 102 -23.73 -17.12 10.02
N PRO A 103 -25.06 -17.19 10.15
CA PRO A 103 -25.77 -17.24 11.44
C PRO A 103 -25.59 -18.56 12.22
#